data_AF-A0A4Z0R6R8-F1
#
_entry.id   AF-A0A4Z0R6R8-F1
#
_cell.length_a   1.000
_cell.length_b   1.000
_cell.length_c   1.000
_cell.angle_alpha   90.00
_cell.angle_beta   90.00
_cell.angle_gamma   90.00
#
_symmetry.space_group_name_H-M   'P 1'
#
loop_
_entity.id
_entity.type
_entity.pdbx_description
1 polymer ?
#
loop_
_entity_poly.entity_id
_entity_poly.type
_entity_poly.pdbx_seq_one_letter_code
_entity_poly.pdbx_strand_id
1 'polypeptide(L)'
;MVITAYACPLCQRTYESKGDVEKGEVCCSKKSEEISILGLTQRTYNILKIAGIDTLDEARSATESDLLKLKGFGQASLHELHYKLLQFRG
;
A
#
# COMPACT_ATOMS: atom_id res chain seq x y z
N MET A 1 37.11 1.63 -16.02
CA MET A 1 36.13 0.88 -15.21
C MET A 1 35.56 1.83 -14.17
N VAL A 2 34.37 2.38 -14.43
CA VAL A 2 33.54 3.02 -13.40
C VAL A 2 32.16 2.37 -13.52
N ILE A 3 31.84 1.48 -12.58
CA ILE A 3 30.50 0.91 -12.49
C ILE A 3 29.68 2.01 -11.82
N THR A 4 28.70 2.57 -12.54
CA THR A 4 27.86 3.67 -12.06
C THR A 4 27.15 3.26 -10.77
N ALA A 5 27.67 3.73 -9.63
CA ALA A 5 27.05 3.52 -8.34
C ALA A 5 25.92 4.54 -8.18
N TYR A 6 24.69 4.08 -8.37
CA TYR A 6 23.54 4.89 -8.00
C TYR A 6 23.45 4.88 -6.47
N ALA A 7 23.47 6.06 -5.89
CA ALA A 7 23.44 6.25 -4.43
C ALA A 7 22.10 6.84 -4.03
N CYS A 8 21.46 6.25 -3.02
CA CYS A 8 20.26 6.82 -2.43
C CYS A 8 20.68 7.98 -1.51
N PRO A 9 20.16 9.22 -1.72
CA PRO A 9 20.55 10.40 -0.93
C PRO A 9 20.13 10.33 0.54
N LEU A 10 19.39 9.29 0.94
CA LEU A 10 18.85 9.12 2.29
C LEU A 10 19.57 8.04 3.13
N CYS A 11 20.31 7.09 2.53
CA CYS A 11 20.90 5.97 3.29
C CYS A 11 22.35 5.58 2.91
N GLN A 12 23.00 6.30 1.99
CA GLN A 12 24.41 6.08 1.57
C GLN A 12 24.76 4.63 1.12
N ARG A 13 23.79 3.79 0.75
CA ARG A 13 24.04 2.49 0.12
C ARG A 13 24.15 2.65 -1.40
N THR A 14 25.14 2.00 -2.00
CA THR A 14 25.39 1.96 -3.45
C THR A 14 24.82 0.68 -4.05
N TYR A 15 24.10 0.78 -5.17
CA TYR A 15 23.50 -0.35 -5.88
C TYR A 15 23.96 -0.42 -7.34
N GLU A 16 24.19 -1.63 -7.84
CA GLU A 16 24.85 -1.91 -9.14
C GLU A 16 23.87 -2.18 -10.30
N SER A 17 22.56 -2.34 -10.05
CA SER A 17 21.56 -2.71 -11.07
C SER A 17 20.24 -1.93 -10.97
N LYS A 18 19.70 -1.54 -12.13
CA LYS A 18 18.48 -0.73 -12.30
C LYS A 18 17.16 -1.52 -12.15
N GLY A 19 17.24 -2.85 -12.09
CA GLY A 19 16.09 -3.76 -12.16
C GLY A 19 15.35 -4.02 -10.84
N ASP A 20 15.92 -3.63 -9.70
CA ASP A 20 15.34 -3.85 -8.38
C ASP A 20 14.57 -2.62 -7.86
N VAL A 21 14.55 -1.51 -8.60
CA VAL A 21 13.88 -0.27 -8.20
C VAL A 21 12.35 -0.41 -8.24
N GLU A 22 11.80 -1.36 -9.00
CA GLU A 22 10.36 -1.63 -9.05
C GLU A 22 9.87 -2.62 -7.96
N LYS A 23 10.77 -3.16 -7.14
CA LYS A 23 10.45 -3.90 -5.90
C LYS A 23 11.24 -3.41 -4.68
N GLY A 24 11.83 -2.23 -4.79
CA GLY A 24 12.69 -1.60 -3.79
C GLY A 24 11.90 -0.71 -2.85
N GLU A 25 10.88 -1.27 -2.19
CA GLU A 25 10.50 -0.74 -0.90
C GLU A 25 11.66 -0.95 0.08
N VAL A 26 11.77 -0.02 1.02
CA VAL A 26 12.71 -0.02 2.14
C VAL A 26 14.09 0.60 1.87
N CYS A 27 14.18 1.90 2.16
CA CYS A 27 15.29 2.37 3.01
C CYS A 27 15.05 3.66 3.85
N CYS A 28 13.91 4.35 3.79
CA CYS A 28 13.66 5.42 4.75
C CYS A 28 12.17 5.45 5.12
N SER A 29 11.87 5.21 6.40
CA SER A 29 10.54 4.95 6.97
C SER A 29 9.42 5.80 6.35
N LYS A 30 8.73 5.26 5.35
CA LYS A 30 7.34 5.64 5.15
C LYS A 30 6.62 5.02 6.33
N LYS A 31 6.14 5.85 7.25
CA LYS A 31 5.21 5.42 8.28
C LYS A 31 3.94 5.02 7.53
N SER A 32 3.81 3.75 7.17
CA SER A 32 2.60 3.22 6.56
C SER A 32 1.49 3.42 7.57
N GLU A 33 0.57 4.33 7.27
CA GLU A 33 -0.58 4.53 8.11
C GLU A 33 -1.49 3.29 8.00
N GLU A 34 -1.90 2.71 9.13
CA GLU A 34 -2.74 1.52 9.14
C GLU A 34 -4.15 1.85 8.64
N ILE A 35 -4.82 0.92 7.95
CA ILE A 35 -6.21 1.16 7.51
C ILE A 35 -7.18 1.40 8.68
N SER A 36 -6.80 1.01 9.91
CA SER A 36 -7.55 1.24 11.14
C SER A 36 -7.88 2.72 11.38
N ILE A 37 -7.04 3.66 10.93
CA ILE A 37 -7.24 5.09 11.17
C ILE A 37 -8.31 5.72 10.27
N LEU A 38 -8.66 5.08 9.15
CA LEU A 38 -9.69 5.56 8.21
C LEU A 38 -11.10 5.50 8.82
N GLY A 39 -11.28 4.72 9.90
CA GLY A 39 -12.59 4.53 10.53
C GLY A 39 -13.58 3.85 9.58
N LEU A 40 -13.14 2.74 8.95
CA LEU A 40 -13.98 1.85 8.15
C LEU A 40 -14.93 1.07 9.04
N THR A 41 -16.04 0.58 8.47
CA THR A 41 -16.89 -0.39 9.15
C THR A 41 -16.10 -1.65 9.51
N GLN A 42 -16.43 -2.23 10.66
CA GLN A 42 -15.79 -3.45 11.17
C GLN A 42 -15.85 -4.61 10.16
N ARG A 43 -16.92 -4.66 9.34
CA ARG A 43 -17.06 -5.67 8.28
C ARG A 43 -16.03 -5.46 7.18
N THR A 44 -15.92 -4.24 6.64
CA THR A 44 -14.94 -3.91 5.58
C THR A 44 -13.52 -4.10 6.10
N TYR A 45 -13.22 -3.67 7.33
CA TYR A 45 -11.92 -3.87 7.98
C TYR A 45 -11.56 -5.35 8.15
N ASN A 46 -12.49 -6.18 8.66
CA ASN A 46 -12.22 -7.61 8.86
C ASN A 46 -11.95 -8.34 7.54
N ILE A 47 -12.65 -7.97 6.46
CA ILE A 47 -12.41 -8.59 5.15
C ILE A 47 -11.05 -8.17 4.60
N LEU A 48 -10.68 -6.89 4.70
CA LEU A 48 -9.36 -6.39 4.31
C LEU A 48 -8.24 -7.09 5.09
N LYS A 49 -8.44 -7.26 6.41
CA LYS A 49 -7.49 -7.99 7.27
C LYS A 49 -7.35 -9.47 6.89
N ILE A 50 -8.46 -10.14 6.52
CA ILE A 50 -8.42 -11.52 6.02
C ILE A 50 -7.73 -11.61 4.65
N ALA A 51 -7.88 -10.57 3.83
CA ALA A 51 -7.19 -10.45 2.54
C ALA A 51 -5.68 -10.16 2.70
N GLY A 52 -5.22 -9.85 3.91
CA GLY A 52 -3.84 -9.45 4.17
C GLY A 52 -3.54 -8.01 3.78
N ILE A 53 -4.56 -7.14 3.76
CA ILE A 53 -4.43 -5.71 3.54
C ILE A 53 -4.59 -5.02 4.90
N ASP A 54 -3.49 -4.60 5.50
CA ASP A 54 -3.48 -3.91 6.79
C ASP A 54 -2.91 -2.49 6.72
N THR A 55 -2.23 -2.15 5.64
CA THR A 55 -1.68 -0.81 5.40
C THR A 55 -2.44 0.00 4.37
N LEU A 56 -2.39 1.33 4.48
CA LEU A 56 -2.94 2.25 3.48
C LEU A 56 -2.28 2.09 2.10
N ASP A 57 -1.01 1.70 2.07
CA ASP A 57 -0.25 1.56 0.82
C ASP A 57 -0.73 0.34 0.03
N GLU A 58 -0.95 -0.79 0.71
CA GLU A 58 -1.58 -1.98 0.13
C GLU A 58 -3.02 -1.69 -0.30
N ALA A 59 -3.79 -0.95 0.49
CA ALA A 59 -5.16 -0.58 0.13
C ALA A 59 -5.23 0.34 -1.11
N ARG A 60 -4.22 1.19 -1.32
CA ARG A 60 -4.09 2.04 -2.53
C ARG A 60 -3.59 1.26 -3.74
N SER A 61 -2.72 0.28 -3.52
CA SER A 61 -2.17 -0.57 -4.58
C SER A 61 -3.10 -1.73 -4.97
N ALA A 62 -4.04 -2.09 -4.10
CA ALA A 62 -5.06 -3.09 -4.36
C ALA A 62 -6.00 -2.62 -5.47
N THR A 63 -6.23 -3.48 -6.46
CA THR A 63 -7.20 -3.19 -7.53
C THR A 63 -8.62 -3.51 -7.07
N GLU A 64 -9.61 -2.76 -7.58
CA GLU A 64 -11.03 -3.03 -7.34
C GLU A 64 -11.42 -4.47 -7.68
N SER A 65 -10.76 -5.04 -8.69
CA SER A 65 -10.99 -6.41 -9.16
C SER A 65 -10.59 -7.46 -8.13
N ASP A 66 -9.49 -7.25 -7.39
CA ASP A 66 -9.07 -8.17 -6.34
C ASP A 66 -9.93 -8.04 -5.09
N LEU A 67 -10.35 -6.81 -4.76
CA LEU A 67 -11.30 -6.55 -3.68
C LEU A 67 -12.67 -7.19 -3.95
N LEU A 68 -13.17 -7.16 -5.19
CA LEU A 68 -14.43 -7.78 -5.61
C LEU A 68 -14.40 -9.32 -5.61
N LYS A 69 -13.22 -9.94 -5.67
CA LYS A 69 -13.08 -11.41 -5.54
C LYS A 69 -13.20 -11.87 -4.09
N LEU A 70 -13.03 -10.98 -3.12
CA LEU A 70 -13.12 -11.31 -1.69
C LEU A 70 -14.56 -11.69 -1.33
N LYS A 71 -14.72 -12.89 -0.77
CA LYS A 71 -16.04 -13.41 -0.38
C LYS A 71 -16.65 -12.53 0.72
N GLY A 72 -17.74 -11.85 0.40
CA GLY A 72 -18.44 -10.96 1.33
C GLY A 72 -18.04 -9.48 1.23
N PHE A 73 -17.14 -9.14 0.29
CA PHE A 73 -16.86 -7.77 -0.10
C PHE A 73 -17.88 -7.32 -1.15
N GLY A 74 -18.69 -6.33 -0.82
CA GLY A 74 -19.74 -5.82 -1.70
C GLY A 74 -19.42 -4.44 -2.25
N GLN A 75 -20.26 -3.97 -3.18
CA GLN A 75 -20.18 -2.61 -3.72
C GLN A 75 -20.20 -1.53 -2.63
N ALA A 76 -20.96 -1.77 -1.55
CA ALA A 76 -21.02 -0.85 -0.40
C ALA A 76 -19.67 -0.73 0.33
N SER A 77 -18.98 -1.85 0.59
CA SER A 77 -17.66 -1.86 1.23
C SER A 77 -16.57 -1.26 0.34
N LEU A 78 -16.65 -1.49 -0.97
CA LEU A 78 -15.75 -0.87 -1.95
C LEU A 78 -15.94 0.64 -1.99
N HIS A 79 -17.19 1.09 -2.10
CA HIS A 79 -17.51 2.52 -2.10
C HIS A 79 -17.10 3.19 -0.79
N GLU A 80 -17.31 2.54 0.36
CA GLU A 80 -16.84 3.01 1.66
C GLU A 80 -15.32 3.20 1.68
N LEU A 81 -14.55 2.20 1.24
CA LEU A 81 -13.10 2.28 1.18
C LEU A 81 -12.65 3.44 0.28
N HIS A 82 -13.20 3.54 -0.93
CA HIS A 82 -12.87 4.63 -1.86
C HIS A 82 -13.23 6.00 -1.28
N TYR A 83 -14.41 6.13 -0.67
CA TYR A 83 -14.84 7.38 -0.05
C TYR A 83 -13.88 7.79 1.07
N LYS A 84 -13.47 6.84 1.92
CA LYS A 84 -12.50 7.11 3.00
C LYS A 84 -11.13 7.48 2.46
N LEU A 85 -10.64 6.81 1.42
CA LEU A 85 -9.37 7.15 0.77
C LEU A 85 -9.40 8.55 0.14
N LEU A 86 -10.52 8.94 -0.48
CA LEU A 86 -10.73 10.28 -1.04
C LEU A 86 -10.81 11.34 0.06
N GLN A 87 -11.47 11.03 1.18
CA GLN A 87 -11.59 11.92 2.33
C GLN A 87 -10.27 12.07 3.09
N PHE A 88 -9.44 11.02 3.08
CA PHE A 88 -8.10 11.00 3.68
C PHE A 88 -7.13 11.80 2.80
N ARG A 89 -7.28 13.11 2.85
CA ARG A 89 -6.46 14.08 2.15
C ARG A 89 -5.16 14.28 2.95
N GLY A 90 -4.15 13.47 2.63
CA GLY A 90 -2.76 13.72 2.98
C GLY A 90 -2.17 14.87 2.17
#